data_AF-A0A3D5YBI4-F1
#
_entry.id   AF-A0A3D5YBI4-F1
#
_cell.length_a   1.000
_cell.length_b   1.000
_cell.length_c   1.000
_cell.angle_alpha   90.00
_cell.angle_beta   90.00
_cell.angle_gamma   90.00
#
_symmetry.space_group_name_H-M   'P 1'
#
loop_
_entity.id
_entity.type
_entity.pdbx_description
1 polymer ?
#
loop_
_entity_poly.entity_id
_entity_poly.type
_entity_poly.pdbx_seq_one_letter_code
_entity_poly.pdbx_strand_id
1 'polypeptide(L)'
;MKTYPLITEILQIVAVLILAPIFIGWIRMVKCWLQGRTSAGLFQPLRDIIKLFYKEVVLAENASWIFRFTPYLVFGVSVLAAAIIPILSTDLSLALTADAIVLVALFAIARFFTAL
;
A
#
# COMPACT_ATOMS: atom_id res chain seq x y z
N MET A 1 23.81 -8.17 17.96
CA MET A 1 22.46 -7.83 17.46
C MET A 1 21.98 -8.97 16.59
N LYS A 2 20.81 -9.56 16.87
CA LYS A 2 20.23 -10.58 15.98
C LYS A 2 19.77 -9.87 14.70
N THR A 3 20.30 -10.25 13.54
CA THR A 3 20.00 -9.61 12.24
C THR A 3 18.73 -10.18 11.58
N TYR A 4 18.37 -11.41 11.94
CA TYR A 4 17.16 -12.11 11.49
C TYR A 4 15.86 -11.29 11.54
N PRO A 5 15.50 -10.57 12.63
CA PRO A 5 14.24 -9.82 12.71
C PRO A 5 14.15 -8.68 11.69
N LEU A 6 15.28 -8.04 11.35
CA LEU A 6 15.29 -6.97 10.35
C LEU A 6 15.10 -7.53 8.93
N ILE A 7 15.71 -8.69 8.66
CA ILE A 7 15.59 -9.35 7.35
C ILE A 7 14.14 -9.81 7.13
N THR A 8 13.51 -10.40 8.15
CA THR A 8 12.11 -10.84 8.06
C THR A 8 11.15 -9.66 7.91
N GLU A 9 11.42 -8.54 8.57
CA GLU A 9 10.64 -7.31 8.45
C GLU A 9 10.73 -6.69 7.05
N ILE A 10 11.93 -6.57 6.49
CA ILE A 10 12.13 -6.11 5.11
C ILE A 10 11.42 -7.06 4.13
N LEU A 11 11.58 -8.38 4.32
CA LEU A 11 10.93 -9.38 3.49
C LEU A 11 9.40 -9.25 3.55
N GLN A 12 8.83 -9.01 4.73
CA GLN A 12 7.40 -8.77 4.92
C GLN A 12 6.92 -7.57 4.13
N ILE A 13 7.61 -6.43 4.26
CA ILE A 13 7.23 -5.19 3.57
C ILE A 13 7.29 -5.40 2.05
N VAL A 14 8.35 -6.02 1.54
CA VAL A 14 8.50 -6.33 0.10
C VAL A 14 7.40 -7.27 -0.37
N ALA A 15 7.10 -8.32 0.41
CA ALA A 15 6.03 -9.26 0.09
C ALA A 15 4.68 -8.54 0.01
N VAL A 16 4.35 -7.68 0.98
CA VAL A 16 3.10 -6.90 0.97
C VAL A 16 3.02 -5.99 -0.27
N LEU A 17 4.10 -5.26 -0.59
CA LEU A 17 4.13 -4.36 -1.74
C LEU A 17 3.89 -5.08 -3.08
N ILE A 18 4.36 -6.32 -3.22
CA ILE A 18 4.16 -7.13 -4.44
C ILE A 18 2.80 -7.81 -4.44
N LEU A 19 2.36 -8.34 -3.30
CA LEU A 19 1.09 -9.08 -3.19
C LEU A 19 -0.12 -8.16 -3.28
N ALA A 20 -0.05 -6.93 -2.75
CA ALA A 20 -1.15 -5.97 -2.79
C ALA A 20 -1.72 -5.71 -4.21
N PRO A 21 -0.91 -5.35 -5.24
CA PRO A 21 -1.41 -5.14 -6.60
C PRO A 21 -1.92 -6.43 -7.26
N ILE A 22 -1.36 -7.59 -6.93
CA ILE A 22 -1.84 -8.88 -7.45
C ILE A 22 -3.23 -9.20 -6.85
N PHE A 23 -3.39 -8.97 -5.55
CA PHE A 23 -4.63 -9.21 -4.83
C PHE A 23 -5.78 -8.34 -5.35
N ILE A 24 -5.56 -7.05 -5.62
CA ILE A 24 -6.59 -6.20 -6.24
C ILE A 24 -6.93 -6.67 -7.66
N GLY A 25 -5.96 -7.20 -8.41
CA GLY A 25 -6.18 -7.81 -9.73
C GLY A 25 -7.10 -9.03 -9.64
N TRP A 26 -6.87 -9.88 -8.64
CA TRP A 26 -7.71 -11.04 -8.36
C TRP A 26 -9.14 -10.65 -7.97
N ILE A 27 -9.30 -9.68 -7.06
CA ILE A 27 -10.64 -9.18 -6.67
C ILE A 27 -11.39 -8.65 -7.89
N ARG A 28 -10.73 -7.86 -8.75
CA ARG A 28 -11.35 -7.33 -9.97
C ARG A 28 -11.77 -8.45 -10.93
N MET A 29 -10.95 -9.49 -11.05
CA MET A 29 -11.25 -10.67 -11.87
C MET A 29 -12.48 -11.42 -11.37
N VAL A 30 -12.56 -11.69 -10.07
CA VAL A 30 -13.74 -12.31 -9.45
C VAL A 30 -14.99 -11.46 -9.70
N LYS A 31 -14.90 -10.14 -9.50
CA LYS A 31 -16.01 -9.21 -9.78
C LYS A 31 -16.46 -9.25 -11.25
N CYS A 32 -15.54 -9.30 -12.21
CA CYS A 32 -15.88 -9.41 -13.63
C CYS A 32 -16.63 -10.71 -13.94
N TRP A 33 -16.15 -11.84 -13.43
CA TRP A 33 -16.79 -13.14 -13.65
C TRP A 33 -18.19 -13.22 -13.04
N LEU A 34 -18.36 -12.69 -11.81
CA LEU A 34 -19.68 -12.60 -11.17
C LEU A 34 -20.65 -11.69 -11.94
N GLN A 35 -20.13 -10.76 -12.74
CA GLN A 35 -20.92 -9.89 -13.62
C GLN A 35 -21.09 -10.46 -15.04
N GLY A 36 -20.66 -11.70 -15.30
CA GLY A 36 -20.74 -12.32 -16.63
C GLY A 36 -19.81 -11.70 -17.68
N ARG A 37 -18.74 -11.02 -17.25
CA ARG A 37 -17.77 -10.33 -18.12
C ARG A 37 -16.41 -11.03 -18.13
N THR A 38 -15.68 -10.89 -19.23
CA THR A 38 -14.28 -11.31 -19.31
C THR A 38 -13.38 -10.35 -18.54
N SER A 39 -12.41 -10.89 -17.79
CA SER A 39 -11.46 -10.12 -16.98
C SER A 39 -10.23 -9.66 -17.78
N ALA A 40 -9.63 -8.53 -17.38
CA ALA A 40 -8.38 -8.00 -17.93
C ALA A 40 -7.10 -8.75 -17.46
N GLY A 41 -7.25 -9.74 -16.56
CA GLY A 41 -6.16 -10.59 -16.07
C GLY A 41 -5.57 -10.17 -14.72
N LEU A 42 -4.88 -11.11 -14.07
CA LEU A 42 -4.37 -10.96 -12.70
C LEU A 42 -3.30 -9.88 -12.58
N PHE A 43 -2.40 -9.81 -13.56
CA PHE A 43 -1.26 -8.88 -13.57
C PHE A 43 -1.58 -7.51 -14.19
N GLN A 44 -2.85 -7.23 -14.52
CA GLN A 44 -3.25 -5.93 -15.08
C GLN A 44 -2.84 -4.74 -14.18
N PRO A 45 -3.04 -4.79 -12.84
CA PRO A 45 -2.63 -3.68 -11.97
C PRO A 45 -1.13 -3.37 -12.02
N LEU A 46 -0.28 -4.39 -12.20
CA LEU A 46 1.16 -4.18 -12.35
C LEU A 46 1.49 -3.44 -13.65
N ARG A 47 0.83 -3.82 -14.76
CA ARG A 47 0.98 -3.13 -16.05
C ARG A 47 0.49 -1.68 -15.97
N ASP A 48 -0.61 -1.45 -15.25
CA ASP A 48 -1.16 -0.10 -15.06
C ASP A 48 -0.18 0.78 -14.26
N ILE A 49 0.42 0.26 -13.18
CA ILE A 49 1.44 0.97 -12.41
C ILE A 49 2.64 1.34 -13.29
N ILE A 50 3.20 0.36 -14.01
CA ILE A 50 4.32 0.60 -14.93
C ILE A 50 3.95 1.67 -15.96
N LYS A 51 2.75 1.58 -16.55
CA LYS A 51 2.24 2.58 -17.50
C LYS A 51 2.13 3.99 -16.89
N LEU A 52 1.70 4.11 -15.64
CA LEU A 52 1.58 5.40 -14.96
C LEU A 52 2.95 6.04 -14.69
N PHE A 53 3.97 5.24 -14.38
CA PHE A 53 5.34 5.75 -14.22
C PHE A 53 5.94 6.31 -15.51
N TYR A 54 5.48 5.86 -16.68
CA TYR A 54 5.88 6.41 -17.97
C TYR A 54 5.13 7.69 -18.35
N LYS A 55 4.07 8.06 -17.64
CA LYS A 55 3.28 9.26 -17.96
C LYS A 55 3.84 10.49 -17.28
N GLU A 56 3.74 11.61 -17.98
CA GLU A 56 4.01 12.92 -17.40
C GLU A 56 2.98 13.27 -16.32
N VAL A 57 3.47 13.89 -15.25
CA VAL A 57 2.66 14.33 -14.13
C VAL A 57 2.03 15.67 -14.47
N VAL A 58 0.70 15.70 -14.61
CA VAL A 58 -0.05 16.94 -14.83
C VAL A 58 -0.53 17.48 -13.48
N LEU A 59 -0.09 18.68 -13.13
CA LEU A 59 -0.44 19.38 -11.89
C LEU A 59 -1.02 20.75 -12.24
N ALA A 60 -2.09 21.15 -11.53
CA ALA A 60 -2.64 22.49 -11.69
C ALA A 60 -1.62 23.54 -11.24
N GLU A 61 -1.59 24.68 -11.94
CA GLU A 61 -0.66 25.79 -11.66
C GLU A 61 -0.82 26.33 -10.24
N ASN A 62 -2.06 26.36 -9.74
CA ASN A 62 -2.40 26.83 -8.39
C ASN A 62 -2.46 25.71 -7.34
N ALA A 63 -1.96 24.49 -7.65
CA ALA A 63 -1.98 23.40 -6.69
C ALA A 63 -1.08 23.69 -5.49
N SER A 64 -1.64 23.54 -4.29
CA SER A 64 -0.88 23.67 -3.04
C SER A 64 0.18 22.57 -2.91
N TRP A 65 1.24 22.84 -2.15
CA TRP A 65 2.29 21.85 -1.85
C TRP A 65 1.71 20.60 -1.16
N ILE A 66 0.64 20.75 -0.37
CA ILE A 66 -0.05 19.63 0.28
C ILE A 66 -0.54 18.63 -0.76
N PHE A 67 -1.13 19.10 -1.87
CA PHE A 67 -1.65 18.22 -2.94
C PHE A 67 -0.56 17.30 -3.52
N ARG A 68 0.66 17.83 -3.66
CA ARG A 68 1.82 17.05 -4.14
C ARG A 68 2.32 16.07 -3.10
N PHE A 69 2.23 16.41 -1.82
CA PHE A 69 2.77 15.61 -0.71
C PHE A 69 1.84 14.48 -0.26
N THR A 70 0.52 14.73 -0.25
CA THR A 70 -0.53 13.78 0.15
C THR A 70 -0.35 12.35 -0.39
N PRO A 71 -0.13 12.10 -1.71
CA PRO A 71 -0.02 10.73 -2.22
C PRO A 71 1.16 9.96 -1.61
N TYR A 72 2.29 10.62 -1.38
CA TYR A 72 3.47 10.00 -0.77
C TYR A 72 3.24 9.71 0.72
N LEU A 73 2.60 10.63 1.43
CA LEU A 73 2.26 10.45 2.84
C LEU A 73 1.27 9.29 3.03
N VAL A 74 0.18 9.26 2.27
CA VAL A 74 -0.83 8.20 2.36
C VAL A 74 -0.23 6.83 2.02
N PHE A 75 0.63 6.77 1.00
CA PHE A 75 1.37 5.55 0.66
C PHE A 75 2.28 5.10 1.81
N GLY A 76 3.12 6.00 2.33
CA GLY A 76 4.04 5.70 3.43
C GLY A 76 3.32 5.23 4.69
N VAL A 77 2.24 5.92 5.08
CA VAL A 77 1.42 5.56 6.24
C VAL A 77 0.76 4.19 6.07
N SER A 78 0.29 3.88 4.86
CA SER A 78 -0.31 2.57 4.55
C SER A 78 0.72 1.44 4.62
N VAL A 79 1.94 1.68 4.12
CA VAL A 79 3.07 0.72 4.21
C VAL A 79 3.49 0.52 5.67
N LEU A 80 3.58 1.60 6.46
CA LEU A 80 3.86 1.51 7.89
C LEU A 80 2.79 0.71 8.64
N ALA A 81 1.51 0.95 8.37
CA ALA A 81 0.43 0.18 8.96
C ALA A 81 0.56 -1.32 8.66
N ALA A 82 0.96 -1.68 7.43
CA ALA A 82 1.20 -3.07 7.05
C ALA A 82 2.49 -3.67 7.66
N ALA A 83 3.52 -2.84 7.90
CA ALA A 83 4.76 -3.27 8.54
C ALA A 83 4.57 -3.59 10.03
N ILE A 84 3.68 -2.87 10.71
CA ILE A 84 3.39 -3.04 12.13
C ILE A 84 2.69 -4.37 12.43
N ILE A 85 1.83 -4.85 11.51
CA ILE A 85 1.09 -6.10 11.71
C ILE A 85 2.05 -7.29 11.50
N PRO A 86 2.22 -8.20 12.47
CA PRO A 86 3.09 -9.37 12.31
C PRO A 86 2.41 -10.40 11.39
N ILE A 87 2.81 -10.44 10.11
CA ILE A 87 2.23 -11.35 9.10
C ILE A 87 3.10 -12.60 8.94
N LEU A 88 4.43 -12.44 8.91
CA LEU A 88 5.37 -13.54 8.63
C LEU A 88 6.03 -14.13 9.87
N SER A 89 6.19 -13.34 10.94
CA SER A 89 6.83 -13.78 12.18
C SER A 89 6.30 -12.97 13.36
N THR A 90 6.44 -13.49 14.58
CA THR A 90 6.12 -12.76 15.82
C THR A 90 7.32 -12.01 16.38
N ASP A 91 8.54 -12.35 15.94
CA ASP A 91 9.79 -11.71 16.37
C ASP A 91 10.16 -10.55 15.44
N LEU A 92 9.27 -9.56 15.29
CA LEU A 92 9.57 -8.31 14.58
C LEU A 92 9.83 -7.17 15.56
N SER A 93 10.73 -6.26 15.19
CA SER A 93 11.06 -5.10 16.02
C SER A 93 9.87 -4.15 16.18
N LEU A 94 9.08 -3.96 15.11
CA LEU A 94 7.88 -3.13 15.13
C LEU A 94 6.66 -3.82 15.78
N ALA A 95 6.68 -5.14 15.96
CA ALA A 95 5.55 -5.88 16.54
C ALA A 95 5.29 -5.50 18.02
N LEU A 96 6.32 -5.02 18.74
CA LEU A 96 6.18 -4.54 20.12
C LEU A 96 5.34 -3.25 20.22
N THR A 97 5.26 -2.48 19.15
CA THR A 97 4.49 -1.23 19.06
C THR A 97 3.17 -1.42 18.30
N ALA A 98 2.83 -2.66 17.96
CA ALA A 98 1.64 -3.01 17.21
C ALA A 98 0.40 -3.06 18.12
N ASP A 99 -0.23 -1.92 18.33
CA ASP A 99 -1.53 -1.82 18.98
C ASP A 99 -2.61 -1.21 18.05
N ALA A 100 -3.86 -1.37 18.47
CA ALA A 100 -5.01 -0.85 17.72
C ALA A 100 -5.00 0.68 17.64
N ILE A 101 -4.44 1.37 18.65
CA ILE A 101 -4.43 2.83 18.73
C ILE A 101 -3.51 3.41 17.64
N VAL A 102 -2.31 2.84 17.48
CA VAL A 102 -1.36 3.22 16.44
C VAL A 102 -1.95 3.01 15.05
N LEU A 103 -2.61 1.87 14.80
CA LEU A 103 -3.28 1.62 13.51
C LEU A 103 -4.39 2.64 13.23
N VAL A 104 -5.24 2.94 14.23
CA VAL A 104 -6.30 3.95 14.08
C VAL A 104 -5.71 5.33 13.82
N ALA A 105 -4.66 5.71 14.54
CA ALA A 105 -3.97 7.00 14.36
C ALA A 105 -3.37 7.12 12.95
N LEU A 106 -2.68 6.08 12.47
CA LEU A 106 -2.13 6.04 11.11
C LEU A 106 -3.25 6.19 10.06
N PHE A 107 -4.33 5.43 10.16
CA PHE A 107 -5.44 5.56 9.22
C PHE A 107 -6.17 6.91 9.32
N ALA A 108 -6.24 7.52 10.50
CA ALA A 108 -6.79 8.86 10.69
C ALA A 108 -5.95 9.92 9.96
N ILE A 109 -4.62 9.83 10.06
CA ILE A 109 -3.70 10.69 9.30
C ILE A 109 -3.93 10.53 7.79
N ALA A 110 -3.95 9.30 7.29
CA ALA A 110 -4.20 9.03 5.88
C ALA A 110 -5.53 9.65 5.43
N ARG A 111 -6.60 9.47 6.22
CA ARG A 111 -7.93 10.04 5.93
C ARG A 111 -7.93 11.56 5.90
N PHE A 112 -7.30 12.21 6.87
CA PHE A 112 -7.22 13.67 6.93
C PHE A 112 -6.57 14.25 5.67
N PHE A 113 -5.41 13.70 5.26
CA PHE A 113 -4.73 14.19 4.06
C PHE A 113 -5.47 13.87 2.76
N THR A 114 -6.23 12.78 2.69
CA THR A 114 -7.08 12.50 1.49
C THR A 114 -8.30 13.41 1.38
N ALA A 115 -8.71 14.07 2.46
CA ALA A 115 -9.89 14.95 2.49
C ALA A 115 -9.54 16.42 2.18
N LEU A 116 -8.26 16.78 2.21
CA LEU A 116 -7.73 18.12 1.98
C LEU A 116 -7.30 18.32 0.52
#